data_AF-A0A502G5C8-F1
#
_entry.id   AF-A0A502G5C8-F1
#
_cell.length_a   1.000
_cell.length_b   1.000
_cell.length_c   1.000
_cell.angle_alpha   90.00
_cell.angle_beta   90.00
_cell.angle_gamma   90.00
#
_symmetry.space_group_name_H-M   'P 1'
#
loop_
_entity.id
_entity.type
_entity.pdbx_description
1 polymer ?
#
loop_
_entity_poly.entity_id
_entity_poly.type
_entity_poly.pdbx_seq_one_letter_code
_entity_poly.pdbx_strand_id
1 'polypeptide(L)'
;MTHRPTRRWRSGSATLGVALLCASTVHGQARRPALPAPAANADAAADYDERRAAAGRLLVVSRFRARQAVLIKDAIRAAESEMTEDCLNRAATGRNMKPCDALVSPSASTKARLAASESAILDDVMAASQTIYAKRFTAAEMDEISRFFRMPVGQRYAATYPQLLADVQTRKREIVRRYLSAAASADTKGSQR
;
A
#
# COMPACT_ATOMS: atom_id res chain seq x y z
N MET A 1 24.40 7.57 35.56
CA MET A 1 25.18 8.18 34.45
C MET A 1 26.11 7.11 33.89
N THR A 2 25.74 6.49 32.76
CA THR A 2 26.50 5.39 32.15
C THR A 2 26.58 5.65 30.65
N HIS A 3 27.76 6.02 30.18
CA HIS A 3 28.07 6.31 28.78
C HIS A 3 28.11 5.02 27.93
N ARG A 4 27.40 5.00 26.80
CA ARG A 4 27.56 4.02 25.72
C ARG A 4 28.46 4.61 24.61
N PRO A 5 29.42 3.85 24.05
CA PRO A 5 30.26 4.35 22.96
C PRO A 5 29.59 4.16 21.60
N THR A 6 29.80 5.15 20.74
CA THR A 6 29.32 5.28 19.36
C THR A 6 30.19 4.50 18.38
N ARG A 7 29.58 3.65 17.56
CA ARG A 7 30.26 2.90 16.50
C ARG A 7 30.28 3.74 15.21
N ARG A 8 31.41 4.38 14.92
CA ARG A 8 31.67 5.08 13.65
C ARG A 8 31.88 4.06 12.52
N TRP A 9 31.06 4.12 11.48
CA TRP A 9 31.35 3.44 10.21
C TRP A 9 32.25 4.35 9.36
N ARG A 10 33.45 3.85 9.06
CA ARG A 10 34.45 4.50 8.22
C ARG A 10 34.17 4.21 6.75
N SER A 11 34.10 5.29 5.99
CA SER A 11 34.19 5.36 4.53
C SER A 11 35.51 4.75 4.04
N GLY A 12 35.45 3.92 2.99
CA GLY A 12 36.60 3.44 2.26
C GLY A 12 36.40 3.67 0.77
N SER A 13 36.89 4.81 0.28
CA SER A 13 37.17 5.02 -1.14
C SER A 13 38.59 4.52 -1.43
N ALA A 14 38.77 3.70 -2.47
CA ALA A 14 40.08 3.41 -3.04
C ALA A 14 39.98 3.33 -4.56
N THR A 15 40.59 4.32 -5.20
CA THR A 15 40.91 4.48 -6.62
C THR A 15 42.02 3.53 -7.07
N LEU A 16 42.00 3.09 -8.35
CA LEU A 16 43.12 2.71 -9.27
C LEU A 16 42.49 1.79 -10.35
N GLY A 17 42.50 2.04 -11.66
CA GLY A 17 43.42 2.78 -12.51
C GLY A 17 44.13 1.80 -13.44
N VAL A 18 43.59 1.49 -14.63
CA VAL A 18 44.35 0.97 -15.78
C VAL A 18 43.72 1.49 -17.07
N ALA A 19 44.45 2.36 -17.75
CA ALA A 19 44.19 2.76 -19.13
C ALA A 19 44.71 1.67 -20.06
N LEU A 20 43.85 1.12 -20.92
CA LEU A 20 44.26 0.29 -22.05
C LEU A 20 43.83 0.99 -23.35
N LEU A 21 44.83 1.51 -24.07
CA LEU A 21 44.70 2.03 -25.42
C LEU A 21 44.46 0.87 -26.38
N CYS A 22 43.24 0.74 -26.91
CA CYS A 22 42.98 -0.06 -28.09
C CYS A 22 42.71 0.87 -29.28
N ALA A 23 43.61 0.84 -30.25
CA ALA A 23 43.47 1.48 -31.54
C ALA A 23 42.19 0.96 -32.24
N SER A 24 41.32 1.88 -32.64
CA SER A 24 40.14 1.58 -33.45
C SER A 24 40.40 2.06 -34.87
N THR A 25 40.55 1.11 -35.79
CA THR A 25 40.54 1.35 -37.23
C THR A 25 39.25 2.04 -37.65
N VAL A 26 39.36 3.19 -38.32
CA VAL A 26 38.25 3.86 -38.99
C VAL A 26 37.77 2.99 -40.15
N HIS A 27 36.66 2.27 -39.95
CA HIS A 27 35.88 1.70 -41.03
C HIS A 27 34.61 2.55 -41.20
N GLY A 28 34.34 2.97 -42.43
CA GLY A 28 33.27 3.89 -42.78
C GLY A 28 31.91 3.52 -42.20
N GLN A 29 31.29 4.47 -41.52
CA GLN A 29 29.88 4.39 -41.13
C GLN A 29 29.01 4.52 -42.38
N ALA A 30 28.73 3.39 -43.03
CA ALA A 30 27.50 3.26 -43.78
C ALA A 30 26.34 3.53 -42.80
N ARG A 31 25.56 4.59 -43.02
CA ARG A 31 24.30 4.85 -42.30
C ARG A 31 23.42 3.61 -42.44
N ARG A 32 23.39 2.78 -41.39
CA ARG A 32 22.36 1.75 -41.26
C ARG A 32 21.01 2.47 -41.23
N PRO A 33 20.04 2.11 -42.08
CA PRO A 33 18.67 2.57 -41.89
C PRO A 33 18.23 2.20 -40.47
N ALA A 34 17.69 3.17 -39.75
CA ALA A 34 17.14 2.94 -38.43
C ALA A 34 16.05 1.86 -38.54
N LEU A 35 16.31 0.70 -37.95
CA LEU A 35 15.29 -0.34 -37.81
C LEU A 35 14.12 0.26 -37.01
N PRO A 36 12.87 0.11 -37.47
CA PRO A 36 11.71 0.52 -36.68
C PRO A 36 11.75 -0.18 -35.32
N ALA A 37 11.55 0.58 -34.24
CA ALA A 37 11.47 0.04 -32.90
C ALA A 37 10.36 -1.04 -32.81
N PRO A 38 10.58 -2.12 -32.04
CA PRO A 38 9.91 -3.40 -32.28
C PRO A 38 8.48 -3.46 -31.73
N ALA A 39 7.62 -4.15 -32.48
CA ALA A 39 6.25 -4.52 -32.11
C ALA A 39 6.11 -5.28 -30.76
N ALA A 40 7.20 -5.84 -30.24
CA ALA A 40 7.24 -6.57 -28.97
C ALA A 40 6.80 -5.74 -27.75
N ASN A 41 6.96 -4.40 -27.78
CA ASN A 41 6.47 -3.53 -26.70
C ASN A 41 4.96 -3.30 -26.78
N ALA A 42 4.36 -3.40 -27.97
CA ALA A 42 2.92 -3.26 -28.15
C ALA A 42 2.17 -4.50 -27.62
N ASP A 43 2.71 -5.70 -27.83
CA ASP A 43 2.11 -6.94 -27.34
C ASP A 43 2.12 -7.03 -25.81
N ALA A 44 3.21 -6.60 -25.17
CA ALA A 44 3.30 -6.56 -23.70
C ALA A 44 2.37 -5.49 -23.09
N ALA A 45 2.18 -4.35 -23.76
CA ALA A 45 1.22 -3.33 -23.33
C ALA A 45 -0.23 -3.81 -23.51
N ALA A 46 -0.55 -4.46 -24.64
CA ALA A 46 -1.86 -5.03 -24.91
C ALA A 46 -2.24 -6.11 -23.88
N ASP A 47 -1.31 -7.00 -23.52
CA ASP A 47 -1.49 -7.99 -22.47
C ASP A 47 -1.73 -7.34 -21.08
N TYR A 48 -1.03 -6.25 -20.77
CA TYR A 48 -1.25 -5.53 -19.52
C TYR A 48 -2.63 -4.86 -19.46
N ASP A 49 -3.08 -4.25 -20.56
CA ASP A 49 -4.41 -3.63 -20.64
C ASP A 49 -5.52 -4.68 -20.52
N GLU A 50 -5.35 -5.86 -21.12
CA GLU A 50 -6.27 -6.99 -20.95
C GLU A 50 -6.35 -7.43 -19.48
N ARG A 51 -5.20 -7.59 -18.82
CA ARG A 51 -5.13 -7.91 -17.38
C ARG A 51 -5.82 -6.85 -16.53
N ARG A 52 -5.62 -5.55 -16.84
CA ARG A 52 -6.27 -4.45 -16.13
C ARG A 52 -7.80 -4.48 -16.34
N ALA A 53 -8.26 -4.77 -17.55
CA ALA A 53 -9.68 -4.90 -17.84
C ALA A 53 -10.32 -6.11 -17.10
N ALA A 54 -9.63 -7.25 -17.07
CA ALA A 54 -10.05 -8.42 -16.29
C ALA A 54 -10.12 -8.12 -14.78
N ALA A 55 -9.14 -7.38 -14.24
CA ALA A 55 -9.18 -6.89 -12.86
C ALA A 55 -10.41 -6.01 -12.61
N GLY A 56 -10.75 -5.12 -13.55
CA GLY A 56 -11.96 -4.30 -13.47
C GLY A 56 -13.23 -5.15 -13.32
N ARG A 57 -13.39 -6.18 -14.17
CA ARG A 57 -14.53 -7.12 -14.08
C ARG A 57 -14.57 -7.83 -12.73
N LEU A 58 -13.42 -8.33 -12.26
CA LEU A 58 -13.29 -9.01 -10.97
C LEU A 58 -13.71 -8.12 -9.80
N LEU A 59 -13.23 -6.88 -9.75
CA LEU A 59 -13.55 -5.95 -8.67
C LEU A 59 -15.05 -5.61 -8.63
N VAL A 60 -15.70 -5.54 -9.78
CA VAL A 60 -17.16 -5.35 -9.88
C VAL A 60 -17.91 -6.57 -9.31
N VAL A 61 -17.64 -7.78 -9.82
CA VAL A 61 -18.40 -8.98 -9.40
C VAL A 61 -18.15 -9.37 -7.94
N SER A 62 -16.97 -9.06 -7.41
CA SER A 62 -16.61 -9.28 -6.00
C SER A 62 -17.11 -8.17 -5.06
N ARG A 63 -17.90 -7.21 -5.58
CA ARG A 63 -18.43 -6.06 -4.82
C ARG A 63 -17.33 -5.28 -4.08
N PHE A 64 -16.15 -5.18 -4.67
CA PHE A 64 -14.98 -4.59 -4.03
C PHE A 64 -15.24 -3.13 -3.63
N ARG A 65 -15.83 -2.31 -4.51
CA ARG A 65 -16.16 -0.91 -4.20
C ARG A 65 -17.02 -0.78 -2.94
N ALA A 66 -18.09 -1.58 -2.84
CA ALA A 66 -18.98 -1.55 -1.68
C ALA A 66 -18.24 -1.94 -0.39
N ARG A 67 -17.33 -2.92 -0.46
CA ARG A 67 -16.48 -3.28 0.68
C ARG A 67 -15.50 -2.16 1.06
N GLN A 68 -14.89 -1.50 0.10
CA GLN A 68 -13.98 -0.38 0.36
C GLN A 68 -14.71 0.84 0.95
N ALA A 69 -15.95 1.11 0.54
CA ALA A 69 -16.75 2.19 1.11
C ALA A 69 -16.96 2.05 2.63
N VAL A 70 -17.05 0.82 3.15
CA VAL A 70 -17.12 0.58 4.60
C VAL A 70 -15.80 0.90 5.29
N LEU A 71 -14.67 0.58 4.64
CA LEU A 71 -13.33 0.75 5.21
C LEU A 71 -12.79 2.17 5.08
N ILE A 72 -13.30 2.96 4.13
CA ILE A 72 -12.70 4.27 3.80
C ILE A 72 -12.82 5.27 4.93
N LYS A 73 -13.89 5.18 5.72
CA LYS A 73 -14.11 6.07 6.88
C LYS A 73 -13.09 5.79 7.99
N ASP A 74 -12.80 4.52 8.24
CA ASP A 74 -11.77 4.13 9.20
C ASP A 74 -10.37 4.50 8.70
N ALA A 75 -10.12 4.36 7.39
CA ALA A 75 -8.87 4.79 6.76
C ALA A 75 -8.66 6.32 6.83
N ILE A 76 -9.71 7.10 6.58
CA ILE A 76 -9.69 8.56 6.73
C ILE A 76 -9.35 8.93 8.18
N ARG A 77 -10.02 8.33 9.16
CA ARG A 77 -9.76 8.60 10.59
C ARG A 77 -8.33 8.21 10.99
N ALA A 78 -7.83 7.08 10.48
CA ALA A 78 -6.46 6.65 10.71
C ALA A 78 -5.45 7.64 10.10
N ALA A 79 -5.67 8.08 8.86
CA ALA A 79 -4.82 9.08 8.20
C ALA A 79 -4.84 10.43 8.94
N GLU A 80 -6.02 10.91 9.38
CA GLU A 80 -6.13 12.12 10.21
C GLU A 80 -5.32 12.01 11.50
N SER A 81 -5.34 10.83 12.15
CA SER A 81 -4.59 10.58 13.38
C SER A 81 -3.08 10.57 13.12
N GLU A 82 -2.62 9.86 12.09
CA GLU A 82 -1.20 9.81 11.70
C GLU A 82 -0.67 11.20 11.33
N MET A 83 -1.42 11.97 10.53
CA MET A 83 -1.05 13.34 10.16
C MET A 83 -0.98 14.26 11.38
N THR A 84 -1.89 14.10 12.34
CA THR A 84 -1.88 14.85 13.60
C THR A 84 -0.65 14.52 14.43
N GLU A 85 -0.32 13.22 14.59
CA GLU A 85 0.87 12.78 15.32
C GLU A 85 2.17 13.29 14.67
N ASP A 86 2.28 13.19 13.34
CA ASP A 86 3.41 13.73 12.59
C ASP A 86 3.59 15.24 12.80
N CYS A 87 2.48 15.97 12.86
CA CYS A 87 2.47 17.38 13.16
C CYS A 87 2.93 17.68 14.60
N LEU A 88 2.44 16.93 15.59
CA LEU A 88 2.88 17.08 16.98
C LEU A 88 4.38 16.75 17.14
N ASN A 89 4.88 15.74 16.43
CA ASN A 89 6.30 15.39 16.41
C ASN A 89 7.17 16.50 15.78
N ARG A 90 6.68 17.16 14.72
CA ARG A 90 7.33 18.34 14.14
C ARG A 90 7.36 19.51 15.13
N ALA A 91 6.28 19.77 15.84
CA ALA A 91 6.23 20.79 16.88
C ALA A 91 7.29 20.53 17.97
N ALA A 92 7.37 19.29 18.45
CA ALA A 92 8.33 18.87 19.47
C ALA A 92 9.81 19.05 19.05
N THR A 93 10.07 19.08 17.73
CA THR A 93 11.42 19.29 17.17
C THR A 93 11.67 20.74 16.73
N GLY A 94 10.79 21.68 17.09
CA GLY A 94 10.91 23.11 16.75
C GLY A 94 10.70 23.41 15.27
N ARG A 95 10.09 22.51 14.51
CA ARG A 95 9.81 22.71 13.07
C ARG A 95 8.54 23.53 12.86
N ASN A 96 8.47 24.19 11.71
CA ASN A 96 7.34 25.04 11.34
C ASN A 96 6.02 24.26 11.31
N MET A 97 5.04 24.73 12.10
CA MET A 97 3.71 24.14 12.25
C MET A 97 2.66 24.70 11.28
N LYS A 98 2.97 25.76 10.54
CA LYS A 98 2.03 26.38 9.59
C LYS A 98 1.39 25.39 8.59
N PRO A 99 2.08 24.34 8.08
CA PRO A 99 1.45 23.34 7.22
C PRO A 99 0.47 22.39 7.94
N CYS A 100 0.48 22.38 9.27
CA CYS A 100 -0.28 21.47 10.13
C CYS A 100 -1.57 22.07 10.68
N ASP A 101 -1.74 23.40 10.61
CA ASP A 101 -2.87 24.11 11.24
C ASP A 101 -4.24 23.58 10.76
N ALA A 102 -4.36 23.23 9.48
CA ALA A 102 -5.59 22.67 8.90
C ALA A 102 -5.80 21.17 9.15
N LEU A 103 -4.76 20.46 9.61
CA LEU A 103 -4.75 19.01 9.78
C LEU A 103 -5.02 18.59 11.23
N VAL A 104 -4.48 19.34 12.19
CA VAL A 104 -4.67 19.09 13.63
C VAL A 104 -6.12 19.38 14.06
N SER A 105 -6.79 20.31 13.39
CA SER A 105 -8.21 20.59 13.63
C SER A 105 -8.92 20.89 12.29
N PRO A 106 -9.36 19.85 11.55
CA PRO A 106 -10.01 20.04 10.27
C PRO A 106 -11.34 20.80 10.45
N SER A 107 -11.49 21.92 9.75
CA SER A 107 -12.74 22.68 9.74
C SER A 107 -13.93 21.85 9.25
N ALA A 108 -15.15 22.27 9.60
CA ALA A 108 -16.37 21.65 9.09
C ALA A 108 -16.42 21.65 7.55
N SER A 109 -15.94 22.71 6.90
CA SER A 109 -15.86 22.81 5.43
C SER A 109 -14.84 21.84 4.82
N THR A 110 -13.74 21.53 5.51
CA THR A 110 -12.78 20.52 5.07
C THR A 110 -13.36 19.12 5.19
N LYS A 111 -14.04 18.80 6.30
CA LYS A 111 -14.74 17.53 6.48
C LYS A 111 -15.85 17.34 5.43
N ALA A 112 -16.63 18.40 5.14
CA ALA A 112 -17.67 18.36 4.12
C ALA A 112 -17.10 18.12 2.71
N ARG A 113 -15.99 18.79 2.34
CA ARG A 113 -15.31 18.54 1.07
C ARG A 113 -14.78 17.11 0.97
N LEU A 114 -14.19 16.58 2.05
CA LEU A 114 -13.70 15.21 2.07
C LEU A 114 -14.83 14.19 1.89
N ALA A 115 -15.96 14.40 2.57
CA ALA A 115 -17.16 13.58 2.40
C ALA A 115 -17.71 13.67 0.96
N ALA A 116 -17.72 14.87 0.36
CA ALA A 116 -18.12 15.05 -1.03
C ALA A 116 -17.17 14.35 -2.02
N SER A 117 -15.89 14.18 -1.65
CA SER A 117 -14.89 13.46 -2.44
C SER A 117 -14.93 11.93 -2.27
N GLU A 118 -15.79 11.37 -1.40
CA GLU A 118 -15.78 9.93 -1.09
C GLU A 118 -15.92 9.05 -2.35
N SER A 119 -16.78 9.44 -3.30
CA SER A 119 -16.90 8.70 -4.57
C SER A 119 -15.64 8.75 -5.41
N ALA A 120 -14.99 9.93 -5.51
CA ALA A 120 -13.76 10.10 -6.27
C ALA A 120 -12.61 9.29 -5.65
N ILE A 121 -12.50 9.28 -4.32
CA ILE A 121 -11.52 8.44 -3.62
C ILE A 121 -11.77 6.95 -3.92
N LEU A 122 -13.03 6.51 -3.94
CA LEU A 122 -13.36 5.13 -4.31
C LEU A 122 -13.03 4.81 -5.77
N ASP A 123 -13.17 5.77 -6.69
CA ASP A 123 -12.76 5.62 -8.09
C ASP A 123 -11.24 5.44 -8.20
N ASP A 124 -10.46 6.26 -7.49
CA ASP A 124 -9.01 6.15 -7.43
C ASP A 124 -8.56 4.81 -6.83
N VAL A 125 -9.20 4.38 -5.73
CA VAL A 125 -8.94 3.07 -5.11
C VAL A 125 -9.25 1.94 -6.07
N MET A 126 -10.34 2.01 -6.83
CA MET A 126 -10.67 1.02 -7.86
C MET A 126 -9.62 0.99 -8.97
N ALA A 127 -9.22 2.15 -9.49
CA ALA A 127 -8.22 2.26 -10.55
C ALA A 127 -6.83 1.76 -10.10
N ALA A 128 -6.42 2.09 -8.88
CA ALA A 128 -5.20 1.58 -8.27
C ALA A 128 -5.27 0.07 -8.05
N SER A 129 -6.41 -0.45 -7.61
CA SER A 129 -6.62 -1.88 -7.42
C SER A 129 -6.51 -2.64 -8.74
N GLN A 130 -7.07 -2.13 -9.84
CA GLN A 130 -6.91 -2.76 -11.16
C GLN A 130 -5.42 -2.93 -11.52
N THR A 131 -4.61 -1.88 -11.32
CA THR A 131 -3.15 -1.94 -11.50
C THR A 131 -2.50 -2.99 -10.62
N ILE A 132 -2.89 -3.07 -9.35
CA ILE A 132 -2.33 -4.01 -8.36
C ILE A 132 -2.59 -5.47 -8.77
N TYR A 133 -3.81 -5.78 -9.22
CA TYR A 133 -4.19 -7.11 -9.69
C TYR A 133 -3.51 -7.46 -11.02
N ALA A 134 -3.52 -6.54 -12.00
CA ALA A 134 -2.91 -6.77 -13.31
C ALA A 134 -1.41 -7.11 -13.23
N LYS A 135 -0.71 -6.57 -12.23
CA LYS A 135 0.70 -6.89 -11.96
C LYS A 135 0.95 -8.29 -11.40
N ARG A 136 -0.08 -8.96 -10.85
CA ARG A 136 0.07 -10.22 -10.08
C ARG A 136 -0.64 -11.41 -10.69
N PHE A 137 -1.69 -11.17 -11.46
CA PHE A 137 -2.53 -12.21 -12.04
C PHE A 137 -2.64 -12.01 -13.55
N THR A 138 -2.79 -13.13 -14.25
CA THR A 138 -3.20 -13.16 -15.66
C THR A 138 -4.70 -12.86 -15.79
N ALA A 139 -5.14 -12.51 -17.00
CA ALA A 139 -6.57 -12.30 -17.26
C ALA A 139 -7.39 -13.58 -17.01
N ALA A 140 -6.86 -14.75 -17.39
CA ALA A 140 -7.49 -16.04 -17.18
C ALA A 140 -7.72 -16.36 -15.69
N GLU A 141 -6.70 -16.19 -14.84
CA GLU A 141 -6.83 -16.39 -13.38
C GLU A 141 -7.87 -15.43 -12.78
N MET A 142 -7.88 -14.17 -13.21
CA MET A 142 -8.89 -13.20 -12.75
C MET A 142 -10.30 -13.55 -13.20
N ASP A 143 -10.47 -14.13 -14.39
CA ASP A 143 -11.76 -14.60 -14.88
C ASP A 143 -12.24 -15.86 -14.12
N GLU A 144 -11.34 -16.75 -13.72
CA GLU A 144 -11.66 -17.87 -12.83
C GLU A 144 -12.14 -17.41 -11.45
N ILE A 145 -11.41 -16.48 -10.82
CA ILE A 145 -11.82 -15.87 -9.54
C ILE A 145 -13.17 -15.15 -9.72
N SER A 146 -13.36 -14.46 -10.85
CA SER A 146 -14.63 -13.80 -11.16
C SER A 146 -15.78 -14.79 -11.27
N ARG A 147 -15.53 -15.98 -11.85
CA ARG A 147 -16.53 -17.06 -11.96
C ARG A 147 -16.95 -17.54 -10.56
N PHE A 148 -16.00 -17.69 -9.63
CA PHE A 148 -16.33 -17.97 -8.23
C PHE A 148 -17.24 -16.91 -7.62
N PHE A 149 -16.88 -15.62 -7.75
CA PHE A 149 -17.69 -14.55 -7.17
C PHE A 149 -19.08 -14.43 -7.80
N ARG A 150 -19.31 -14.90 -9.03
CA ARG A 150 -20.66 -14.96 -9.62
C ARG A 150 -21.55 -16.05 -9.02
N MET A 151 -20.98 -17.09 -8.41
CA MET A 151 -21.77 -18.16 -7.78
C MET A 151 -22.49 -17.65 -6.52
N PRO A 152 -23.65 -18.23 -6.13
CA PRO A 152 -24.36 -17.85 -4.90
C PRO A 152 -23.48 -17.91 -3.64
N VAL A 153 -22.61 -18.92 -3.53
CA VAL A 153 -21.66 -19.04 -2.43
C VAL A 153 -20.59 -17.95 -2.45
N GLY A 154 -20.10 -17.58 -3.65
CA GLY A 154 -19.12 -16.50 -3.80
C GLY A 154 -19.70 -15.13 -3.50
N GLN A 155 -20.95 -14.87 -3.90
CA GLN A 155 -21.68 -13.66 -3.53
C GLN A 155 -21.91 -13.57 -2.02
N ARG A 156 -22.33 -14.67 -1.39
CA ARG A 156 -22.49 -14.73 0.07
C ARG A 156 -21.15 -14.48 0.76
N TYR A 157 -20.08 -15.11 0.31
CA TYR A 157 -18.74 -14.89 0.83
C TYR A 157 -18.34 -13.40 0.71
N ALA A 158 -18.48 -12.80 -0.47
CA ALA A 158 -18.15 -11.38 -0.67
C ALA A 158 -18.94 -10.44 0.25
N ALA A 159 -20.23 -10.72 0.49
CA ALA A 159 -21.08 -9.92 1.36
C ALA A 159 -20.73 -10.10 2.85
N THR A 160 -20.46 -11.32 3.30
CA THR A 160 -20.21 -11.64 4.72
C THR A 160 -18.76 -11.39 5.14
N TYR A 161 -17.81 -11.34 4.21
CA TYR A 161 -16.37 -11.25 4.52
C TYR A 161 -15.99 -10.08 5.46
N PRO A 162 -16.50 -8.84 5.32
CA PRO A 162 -16.18 -7.76 6.25
C PRO A 162 -16.61 -8.07 7.69
N GLN A 163 -17.81 -8.64 7.87
CA GLN A 163 -18.31 -9.04 9.19
C GLN A 163 -17.47 -10.17 9.78
N LEU A 164 -17.12 -11.16 8.95
CA LEU A 164 -16.25 -12.27 9.37
C LEU A 164 -14.90 -11.76 9.90
N LEU A 165 -14.28 -10.79 9.22
CA LEU A 165 -13.06 -10.15 9.71
C LEU A 165 -13.27 -9.39 11.02
N ALA A 166 -14.37 -8.66 11.16
CA ALA A 166 -14.71 -7.94 12.40
C ALA A 166 -14.88 -8.89 13.60
N ASP A 167 -15.56 -10.02 13.38
CA ASP A 167 -15.77 -11.06 14.41
C ASP A 167 -14.44 -11.70 14.81
N VAL A 168 -13.58 -12.06 13.84
CA VAL A 168 -12.23 -12.59 14.10
C VAL A 168 -11.39 -11.60 14.91
N GLN A 169 -11.42 -10.31 14.56
CA GLN A 169 -10.66 -9.28 15.28
C GLN A 169 -11.17 -9.09 16.70
N THR A 170 -12.48 -9.15 16.92
CA THR A 170 -13.10 -9.11 18.24
C THR A 170 -12.65 -10.29 19.09
N ARG A 171 -12.74 -11.50 18.53
CA ARG A 171 -12.28 -12.72 19.21
C ARG A 171 -10.80 -12.67 19.56
N LYS A 172 -9.97 -12.14 18.66
CA LYS A 172 -8.54 -11.94 18.90
C LYS A 172 -8.28 -11.05 20.12
N ARG A 173 -8.99 -9.91 20.24
CA ARG A 173 -8.86 -9.00 21.39
C ARG A 173 -9.25 -9.67 22.72
N GLU A 174 -10.32 -10.47 22.71
CA GLU A 174 -10.72 -11.23 23.90
C GLU A 174 -9.66 -12.24 24.34
N ILE A 175 -9.09 -12.97 23.38
CA ILE A 175 -8.03 -13.95 23.65
C ILE A 175 -6.84 -13.23 24.29
N VAL A 176 -6.32 -12.17 23.65
CA VAL A 176 -5.18 -11.40 24.18
C VAL A 176 -5.45 -10.86 25.58
N ARG A 177 -6.64 -10.27 25.82
CA ARG A 177 -7.03 -9.76 27.13
C ARG A 177 -6.97 -10.83 28.22
N ARG A 178 -7.41 -12.06 27.92
CA ARG A 178 -7.33 -13.18 28.88
C ARG A 178 -5.88 -13.52 29.24
N TYR A 179 -5.00 -13.60 28.24
CA TYR A 179 -3.58 -13.86 28.48
C TYR A 179 -2.90 -12.74 29.27
N LEU A 180 -3.19 -11.46 28.97
CA LEU A 180 -2.65 -10.33 29.73
C LEU A 180 -3.11 -10.32 31.19
N SER A 181 -4.39 -10.61 31.43
CA SER A 181 -4.93 -10.70 32.79
C SER A 181 -4.30 -11.84 33.60
N ALA A 182 -4.06 -12.99 32.96
CA ALA A 182 -3.38 -14.12 33.59
C ALA A 182 -1.92 -13.77 33.95
N ALA A 183 -1.19 -13.13 33.04
CA ALA A 183 0.19 -12.69 33.27
C ALA A 183 0.29 -11.70 34.44
N ALA A 184 -0.54 -10.64 34.44
CA ALA A 184 -0.55 -9.65 35.52
C ALA A 184 -0.89 -10.25 36.90
N SER A 185 -1.73 -11.28 36.93
CA SER A 185 -2.09 -11.99 38.17
C SER A 185 -0.96 -12.89 38.70
N ALA A 186 -0.04 -13.31 37.84
CA ALA A 186 1.14 -14.09 38.24
C ALA A 186 2.21 -13.19 38.85
N ASP A 187 2.44 -12.01 38.27
CA ASP A 187 3.43 -11.03 38.76
C ASP A 187 3.12 -10.54 40.17
N THR A 188 1.83 -10.29 40.45
CA THR A 188 1.35 -9.86 41.78
C THR A 188 1.54 -10.93 42.86
N LYS A 189 1.44 -12.22 42.53
CA LYS A 189 1.70 -13.32 43.48
C LYS A 189 3.19 -13.56 43.73
N GLY A 190 4.05 -13.26 42.75
CA GLY A 190 5.50 -13.39 42.88
C GLY A 190 6.12 -12.32 43.80
N SER A 191 5.52 -11.13 43.88
CA SER A 191 6.04 -10.01 44.69
C SER A 191 5.66 -10.05 46.18
N GLN A 192 4.80 -10.99 46.60
CA GLN A 192 4.35 -11.15 48.00
C GLN A 192 5.08 -12.27 48.76
N ARG A 193 6.14 -12.84 48.19
CA ARG A 193 7.03 -13.81 48.83
C ARG A 193 8.39 -13.19 49.05
#